data_AF-A0A2P5P5E5-F1
#
_entry.id   AF-A0A2P5P5E5-F1
#
_cell.length_a   1.000
_cell.length_b   1.000
_cell.length_c   1.000
_cell.angle_alpha   90.00
_cell.angle_beta   90.00
_cell.angle_gamma   90.00
#
_symmetry.space_group_name_H-M   'P 1'
#
loop_
_entity.id
_entity.type
_entity.pdbx_description
1 polymer ?
#
loop_
_entity_poly.entity_id
_entity_poly.type
_entity_poly.pdbx_seq_one_letter_code
_entity_poly.pdbx_strand_id
1 'polypeptide(L)'
;MNQHMRNEDRFRLLFLIAALYDFILGAVFFVFWQPIFDNILQIARPNYLAFYQAAAAFIFNMGIGFYFVYRNMYRNMDIIRLGIIFKIFYSAVAFYWVIFQGMPGIFALFGLMDLIFIVFFLLFLTQYKRGVTSVTG
;
A
#
# COMPACT_ATOMS: atom_id res chain seq x y z
N MET A 1 30.38 -9.63 -2.41
CA MET A 1 28.93 -9.38 -2.55
C MET A 1 28.73 -8.00 -3.21
N ASN A 2 28.40 -7.97 -4.51
CA ASN A 2 28.33 -6.75 -5.32
C ASN A 2 27.22 -5.80 -4.82
N GLN A 3 27.46 -4.48 -4.84
CA GLN A 3 26.50 -3.48 -4.36
C GLN A 3 25.12 -3.56 -5.06
N HIS A 4 25.09 -3.97 -6.33
CA HIS A 4 23.85 -4.19 -7.08
C HIS A 4 22.93 -5.25 -6.46
N MET A 5 23.47 -6.41 -6.04
CA MET A 5 22.68 -7.50 -5.43
C MET A 5 22.06 -7.06 -4.09
N ARG A 6 22.82 -6.29 -3.29
CA ARG A 6 22.38 -5.81 -1.98
C ARG A 6 21.19 -4.83 -2.07
N ASN A 7 21.11 -4.05 -3.13
CA ASN A 7 20.00 -3.13 -3.34
C ASN A 7 18.74 -3.85 -3.80
N GLU A 8 18.88 -4.87 -4.66
CA GLU A 8 17.76 -5.68 -5.12
C GLU A 8 17.08 -6.42 -3.96
N ASP A 9 17.86 -7.06 -3.08
CA ASP A 9 17.32 -7.76 -1.91
C ASP A 9 16.58 -6.82 -0.95
N ARG A 10 17.05 -5.58 -0.80
CA ARG A 10 16.37 -4.56 0.00
C ARG A 10 15.03 -4.16 -0.60
N PHE A 11 14.96 -3.95 -1.92
CA PHE A 11 13.69 -3.64 -2.57
C PHE A 11 12.71 -4.80 -2.53
N ARG A 12 13.19 -6.04 -2.73
CA ARG A 12 12.36 -7.24 -2.53
C ARG A 12 11.78 -7.28 -1.13
N LEU A 13 12.61 -7.05 -0.11
CA LEU A 13 12.13 -7.02 1.28
C LEU A 13 11.09 -5.90 1.50
N LEU A 14 11.29 -4.71 0.94
CA LEU A 14 10.33 -3.61 1.02
C LEU A 14 8.98 -3.96 0.38
N PHE A 15 8.98 -4.62 -0.78
CA PHE A 15 7.74 -5.09 -1.41
C PHE A 15 7.07 -6.21 -0.62
N LEU A 16 7.84 -7.08 0.03
CA LEU A 16 7.27 -8.08 0.94
C LEU A 16 6.62 -7.42 2.16
N ILE A 17 7.26 -6.42 2.76
CA ILE A 17 6.68 -5.66 3.88
C ILE A 17 5.40 -4.95 3.44
N ALA A 18 5.39 -4.30 2.27
CA ALA A 18 4.19 -3.67 1.71
C ALA A 18 3.08 -4.70 1.45
N ALA A 19 3.43 -5.86 0.89
CA ALA A 19 2.50 -6.95 0.65
C ALA A 19 1.84 -7.44 1.94
N LEU A 20 2.65 -7.72 2.98
CA LEU A 20 2.14 -8.16 4.28
C LEU A 20 1.30 -7.07 4.95
N TYR A 21 1.73 -5.82 4.88
CA TYR A 21 0.99 -4.69 5.42
C TYR A 21 -0.42 -4.58 4.80
N ASP A 22 -0.52 -4.50 3.48
CA ASP A 22 -1.81 -4.35 2.80
C ASP A 22 -2.66 -5.63 2.89
N PHE A 23 -2.03 -6.81 2.83
CA PHE A 23 -2.74 -8.09 2.99
C PHE A 23 -3.37 -8.22 4.38
N ILE A 24 -2.59 -7.97 5.44
CA ILE A 24 -3.08 -8.08 6.82
C ILE A 24 -4.11 -6.99 7.09
N LEU A 25 -3.84 -5.74 6.69
CA LEU A 25 -4.76 -4.63 6.91
C LEU A 25 -6.11 -4.89 6.21
N GLY A 26 -6.07 -5.28 4.93
CA GLY A 26 -7.27 -5.62 4.17
C GLY A 26 -8.04 -6.80 4.78
N ALA A 27 -7.35 -7.89 5.15
CA ALA A 27 -7.99 -9.06 5.76
C ALA A 27 -8.62 -8.74 7.13
N VAL A 28 -7.92 -7.97 7.97
CA VAL A 28 -8.41 -7.57 9.29
C VAL A 28 -9.63 -6.69 9.16
N PHE A 29 -9.60 -5.67 8.30
CA PHE A 29 -10.76 -4.80 8.07
C PHE A 29 -11.92 -5.54 7.38
N PHE A 30 -11.66 -6.57 6.57
CA PHE A 30 -12.72 -7.34 5.92
C PHE A 30 -13.47 -8.25 6.90
N VAL A 31 -12.74 -8.96 7.77
CA VAL A 31 -13.31 -9.95 8.70
C VAL A 31 -13.79 -9.30 9.99
N PHE A 32 -13.00 -8.39 10.57
CA PHE A 32 -13.23 -7.81 11.90
C PHE A 32 -13.82 -6.40 11.85
N TRP A 33 -14.57 -6.06 10.79
CA TRP A 33 -15.15 -4.74 10.64
C TRP A 33 -16.04 -4.33 11.83
N GLN A 34 -16.85 -5.24 12.39
CA GLN A 34 -17.73 -4.92 13.53
C GLN A 34 -16.97 -4.44 14.77
N PRO A 35 -16.05 -5.24 15.36
CA PRO A 35 -15.33 -4.81 16.55
C PRO A 35 -14.41 -3.61 16.27
N ILE A 36 -13.90 -3.45 15.05
CA ILE A 36 -13.13 -2.26 14.67
C ILE A 36 -14.01 -1.01 14.74
N PHE A 37 -15.21 -1.04 14.16
CA PHE A 37 -16.10 0.12 14.14
C PHE A 37 -16.66 0.44 15.52
N ASP A 38 -17.09 -0.58 16.26
CA ASP A 38 -17.76 -0.40 17.55
C ASP A 38 -16.77 -0.09 18.69
N ASN A 39 -15.64 -0.79 18.78
CA ASN A 39 -14.76 -0.74 19.96
C ASN A 39 -13.50 0.10 19.74
N ILE A 40 -12.99 0.17 18.50
CA ILE A 40 -11.73 0.85 18.19
C ILE A 40 -11.99 2.27 17.65
N LEU A 41 -12.82 2.37 16.62
CA LEU A 41 -13.12 3.63 15.94
C LEU A 41 -14.24 4.41 16.63
N GLN A 42 -15.14 3.72 17.32
CA GLN A 42 -16.32 4.30 17.99
C GLN A 42 -17.16 5.19 17.06
N ILE A 43 -17.28 4.77 15.79
CA ILE A 43 -18.03 5.49 14.75
C ILE A 43 -19.36 4.80 14.45
N ALA A 44 -20.33 5.59 14.00
CA ALA A 44 -21.60 5.07 13.53
C ALA A 44 -21.38 4.02 12.43
N ARG A 45 -22.09 2.88 12.55
CA ARG A 45 -21.99 1.82 11.55
C ARG A 45 -22.47 2.33 10.19
N PRO A 46 -21.77 1.96 9.12
CA PRO A 46 -22.16 2.41 7.80
C PRO A 46 -23.48 1.77 7.37
N ASN A 47 -24.36 2.58 6.76
CA ASN A 47 -25.65 2.13 6.23
C ASN A 47 -25.52 1.02 5.18
N TYR A 48 -24.42 1.04 4.42
CA TYR A 48 -24.12 0.08 3.36
C TYR A 48 -22.76 -0.57 3.59
N LEU A 49 -22.76 -1.74 4.23
CA LEU A 49 -21.55 -2.50 4.56
C LEU A 49 -20.71 -2.89 3.33
N ALA A 50 -21.37 -3.16 2.20
CA ALA A 50 -20.73 -3.68 1.00
C ALA A 50 -19.59 -2.77 0.49
N PHE A 51 -19.72 -1.44 0.60
CA PHE A 51 -18.67 -0.51 0.17
C PHE A 51 -17.41 -0.58 1.05
N TYR A 52 -17.57 -0.81 2.35
CA TYR A 52 -16.45 -0.94 3.28
C TYR A 52 -15.73 -2.28 3.10
N GLN A 53 -16.50 -3.36 2.94
CA GLN A 53 -15.93 -4.66 2.62
C GLN A 53 -15.24 -4.66 1.25
N ALA A 54 -15.82 -3.99 0.26
CA ALA A 54 -15.16 -3.82 -1.04
C ALA A 54 -13.84 -3.04 -0.90
N ALA A 55 -13.81 -1.94 -0.16
CA ALA A 55 -12.58 -1.19 0.10
C ALA A 55 -11.51 -2.06 0.79
N ALA A 56 -11.89 -2.82 1.83
CA ALA A 56 -11.00 -3.75 2.51
C ALA A 56 -10.50 -4.87 1.58
N ALA A 57 -11.36 -5.40 0.71
CA ALA A 57 -10.99 -6.39 -0.29
C ALA A 57 -10.04 -5.82 -1.35
N PHE A 58 -10.19 -4.55 -1.75
CA PHE A 58 -9.24 -3.89 -2.65
C PHE A 58 -7.86 -3.72 -2.00
N ILE A 59 -7.81 -3.30 -0.73
CA ILE A 59 -6.54 -3.23 0.03
C ILE A 59 -5.89 -4.62 0.08
N PHE A 60 -6.67 -5.65 0.41
CA PHE A 60 -6.21 -7.04 0.42
C PHE A 60 -5.65 -7.48 -0.94
N ASN A 61 -6.37 -7.19 -2.04
CA ASN A 61 -5.94 -7.49 -3.41
C ASN A 61 -4.63 -6.78 -3.77
N MET A 62 -4.42 -5.54 -3.29
CA MET A 62 -3.14 -4.84 -3.48
C MET A 62 -2.00 -5.53 -2.73
N GLY A 63 -2.27 -6.06 -1.53
CA GLY A 63 -1.31 -6.92 -0.81
C GLY A 63 -0.86 -8.14 -1.63
N ILE A 64 -1.80 -8.83 -2.29
CA ILE A 64 -1.49 -9.93 -3.22
C ILE A 64 -0.67 -9.41 -4.42
N GLY A 65 -1.05 -8.25 -4.98
CA GLY A 65 -0.31 -7.60 -6.05
C GLY A 65 1.16 -7.36 -5.68
N PHE A 66 1.42 -6.80 -4.51
CA PHE A 66 2.78 -6.57 -4.03
C PHE A 66 3.53 -7.88 -3.72
N TYR A 67 2.82 -8.95 -3.33
CA TYR A 67 3.45 -10.27 -3.23
C TYR A 67 3.94 -10.79 -4.59
N PHE A 68 3.20 -10.55 -5.68
CA PHE A 68 3.68 -10.86 -7.03
C PHE A 68 4.88 -10.03 -7.43
N VAL A 69 4.89 -8.74 -7.07
CA VAL A 69 6.07 -7.87 -7.24
C VAL A 69 7.27 -8.43 -6.47
N TYR A 70 7.09 -8.82 -5.21
CA TYR A 70 8.15 -9.43 -4.40
C TYR A 70 8.76 -10.67 -5.09
N ARG A 71 7.93 -11.55 -5.66
CA ARG A 71 8.42 -12.75 -6.36
C ARG A 71 9.17 -12.41 -7.65
N ASN A 72 8.75 -11.39 -8.38
CA ASN A 72 9.42 -10.95 -9.60
C ASN A 72 9.15 -9.47 -9.87
N MET A 73 10.06 -8.59 -9.42
CA MET A 73 9.85 -7.15 -9.46
C MET A 73 9.88 -6.59 -10.88
N TYR A 74 10.77 -7.14 -11.72
CA TYR A 74 10.98 -6.65 -13.08
C TYR A 74 9.80 -6.96 -14.01
N ARG A 75 9.18 -8.14 -13.84
CA ARG A 75 7.99 -8.53 -14.61
C ARG A 75 6.74 -7.75 -14.20
N ASN A 76 6.65 -7.33 -12.95
CA ASN A 76 5.43 -6.78 -12.35
C ASN A 76 5.49 -5.27 -12.15
N MET A 77 6.24 -4.56 -13.00
CA MET A 77 6.49 -3.12 -12.88
C MET A 77 5.19 -2.29 -12.92
N ASP A 78 4.20 -2.73 -13.68
CA ASP A 78 2.92 -2.02 -13.79
C ASP A 78 2.07 -2.14 -12.52
N ILE A 79 2.22 -3.23 -11.76
CA ILE A 79 1.58 -3.37 -10.44
C ILE A 79 2.19 -2.35 -9.46
N ILE A 80 3.48 -2.06 -9.55
CA ILE A 80 4.13 -1.02 -8.73
C ILE A 80 3.54 0.36 -9.05
N ARG A 81 3.36 0.68 -10.34
CA ARG A 81 2.74 1.94 -10.77
C ARG A 81 1.30 2.06 -10.30
N LEU A 82 0.52 1.00 -10.44
CA LEU A 82 -0.85 0.93 -9.94
C LEU A 82 -0.88 1.10 -8.41
N GLY A 83 0.08 0.48 -7.71
CA GLY A 83 0.31 0.62 -6.28
C GLY A 83 0.53 2.06 -5.84
N ILE A 84 1.37 2.81 -6.57
CA ILE A 84 1.59 4.23 -6.31
C ILE A 84 0.28 5.01 -6.46
N ILE A 85 -0.45 4.81 -7.57
CA ILE A 85 -1.71 5.51 -7.84
C ILE A 85 -2.73 5.22 -6.73
N PHE A 86 -2.90 3.95 -6.39
CA PHE A 86 -3.79 3.50 -5.32
C PHE A 86 -3.48 4.20 -3.98
N LYS A 87 -2.22 4.18 -3.56
CA LYS A 87 -1.77 4.77 -2.29
C LYS A 87 -1.93 6.30 -2.27
N ILE A 88 -1.74 6.97 -3.41
CA ILE A 88 -1.97 8.42 -3.53
C ILE A 88 -3.44 8.75 -3.26
N PHE A 89 -4.36 8.05 -3.93
CA PHE A 89 -5.79 8.29 -3.76
C PHE A 89 -6.27 7.95 -2.35
N TYR A 90 -5.83 6.81 -1.79
CA TYR A 90 -6.16 6.47 -0.42
C TYR A 90 -5.66 7.53 0.57
N SER A 91 -4.39 7.95 0.47
CA SER A 91 -3.81 8.95 1.36
C SER A 91 -4.53 10.30 1.26
N ALA A 92 -4.85 10.74 0.04
CA ALA A 92 -5.59 11.99 -0.17
C ALA A 92 -6.98 11.95 0.46
N VAL A 93 -7.72 10.85 0.28
CA VAL A 93 -9.04 10.65 0.89
C VAL A 93 -8.90 10.60 2.42
N ALA A 94 -7.98 9.81 2.95
CA ALA A 94 -7.77 9.66 4.40
C ALA A 94 -7.47 11.01 5.07
N PHE A 95 -6.54 11.80 4.52
CA PHE A 95 -6.23 13.12 5.07
C PHE A 95 -7.39 14.10 4.94
N TYR A 96 -8.09 14.10 3.81
CA TYR A 96 -9.25 14.98 3.63
C TYR A 96 -10.32 14.72 4.71
N TRP A 97 -10.70 13.45 4.91
CA TRP A 97 -11.75 13.11 5.88
C TRP A 97 -11.30 13.28 7.34
N VAL A 98 -10.03 13.04 7.66
CA VAL A 98 -9.52 13.27 9.01
C VAL A 98 -9.44 14.77 9.33
N ILE A 99 -8.95 15.59 8.40
CA ILE A 99 -8.74 17.04 8.64
C ILE A 99 -10.06 17.81 8.63
N PHE A 100 -10.95 17.53 7.69
CA PHE A 100 -12.14 18.36 7.46
C PHE A 100 -13.44 17.78 8.06
N GLN A 101 -13.50 16.48 8.33
CA GLN A 101 -14.74 15.79 8.69
C GLN A 101 -14.64 15.04 10.03
N GLY A 102 -13.54 15.20 10.76
CA GLY A 102 -13.37 14.63 12.11
C GLY A 102 -13.26 13.11 12.14
N MET A 103 -12.87 12.48 11.03
CA MET A 103 -12.64 11.04 10.98
C MET A 103 -11.50 10.63 11.95
N PRO A 104 -11.53 9.42 12.55
CA PRO A 104 -10.48 8.99 13.48
C PRO A 104 -9.06 9.10 12.90
N GLY A 105 -8.14 9.67 13.68
CA GLY A 105 -6.77 9.94 13.22
C GLY A 105 -5.96 8.70 12.80
N ILE A 106 -6.39 7.50 13.17
CA ILE A 106 -5.78 6.23 12.74
C ILE A 106 -5.75 6.09 11.20
N PHE A 107 -6.75 6.64 10.50
CA PHE A 107 -6.78 6.61 9.04
C PHE A 107 -5.72 7.51 8.42
N ALA A 108 -5.41 8.65 9.04
CA ALA A 108 -4.28 9.49 8.63
C ALA A 108 -2.94 8.79 8.89
N LEU A 109 -2.82 7.98 9.94
CA LEU A 109 -1.63 7.16 10.17
C LEU A 109 -1.41 6.15 9.03
N PHE A 110 -2.46 5.46 8.58
CA PHE A 110 -2.39 4.56 7.42
C PHE A 110 -2.04 5.32 6.15
N GLY A 111 -2.63 6.50 5.90
CA GLY A 111 -2.26 7.36 4.78
C GLY A 111 -0.79 7.78 4.83
N LEU A 112 -0.25 8.09 6.01
CA LEU A 112 1.16 8.43 6.17
C LEU A 112 2.08 7.25 5.87
N MET A 113 1.73 6.04 6.32
CA MET A 113 2.45 4.81 5.98
C MET A 113 2.47 4.57 4.47
N ASP A 114 1.36 4.84 3.79
CA ASP A 114 1.24 4.73 2.34
C ASP A 114 2.13 5.73 1.59
N LEU A 115 2.26 6.96 2.08
CA LEU A 115 3.21 7.94 1.54
C LEU A 115 4.67 7.44 1.62
N ILE A 116 5.04 6.78 2.73
CA ILE A 116 6.38 6.20 2.89
C ILE A 116 6.61 5.12 1.84
N PHE A 117 5.64 4.22 1.63
CA PHE A 117 5.73 3.21 0.58
C PHE A 117 5.82 3.80 -0.83
N ILE A 118 5.06 4.87 -1.11
CA ILE A 118 5.13 5.58 -2.40
C ILE A 118 6.56 6.08 -2.66
N VAL A 119 7.19 6.71 -1.67
CA VAL A 119 8.58 7.19 -1.81
C VAL A 119 9.51 6.03 -2.16
N PHE A 120 9.39 4.89 -1.47
CA PHE A 120 10.20 3.71 -1.78
C PHE A 120 9.94 3.14 -3.18
N PHE A 121 8.69 3.10 -3.63
CA PHE A 121 8.35 2.63 -4.97
C PHE A 121 8.89 3.55 -6.06
N LEU A 122 8.82 4.87 -5.86
CA LEU A 122 9.41 5.85 -6.79
C LEU A 122 10.94 5.77 -6.83
N LEU A 123 11.58 5.54 -5.69
CA LEU A 123 13.03 5.31 -5.63
C LEU A 123 13.42 4.04 -6.39
N PHE A 124 12.68 2.94 -6.23
CA PHE A 124 12.88 1.71 -7.00
C PHE A 124 12.76 1.96 -8.50
N LEU A 125 11.68 2.61 -8.95
CA LEU A 125 11.45 2.90 -10.38
C LEU A 125 12.54 3.78 -10.99
N THR A 126 13.02 4.77 -10.23
CA THR A 126 14.11 5.66 -10.67
C THR A 126 15.43 4.90 -10.80
N GLN A 127 15.77 4.06 -9.82
CA GLN A 127 16.99 3.26 -9.86
C GLN A 127 16.96 2.24 -11.00
N TYR A 128 15.80 1.62 -11.24
CA TYR A 128 15.60 0.73 -12.37
C TYR A 128 15.85 1.42 -13.72
N LYS A 129 15.23 2.59 -13.95
CA LYS A 129 15.43 3.35 -15.19
C LYS A 129 16.90 3.69 -15.42
N ARG A 130 17.60 4.17 -14.38
CA ARG A 130 19.03 4.53 -14.45
C ARG A 130 19.91 3.34 -14.83
N GLY A 131 19.67 2.16 -14.25
CA GLY A 131 20.43 0.94 -14.54
C GLY A 131 20.23 0.40 -15.96
N VAL A 132 19.06 0.63 -16.57
CA VAL A 132 18.81 0.28 -17.98
C VAL A 132 19.56 1.23 -18.91
N THR A 133 19.50 2.54 -18.67
CA THR A 133 20.17 3.54 -19.52
C THR A 133 21.69 3.44 -19.54
N SER A 134 22.34 2.90 -18.50
CA SER A 134 23.80 2.74 -18.46
C SER A 134 24.32 1.53 -19.25
N VAL A 135 23.44 0.64 -19.71
CA VAL A 135 23.83 -0.58 -20.48
C VAL A 135 23.66 -0.38 -21.98
N THR A 136 22.88 0.62 -22.40
CA THR A 136 22.53 0.88 -23.81
C THR A 136 23.20 2.12 -24.40
N GLY A 137 24.14 2.75 -23.69
CA GLY A 137 24.95 3.87 -24.17
C GLY A 137 26.42 3.49 -24.21
#